data_AF-A0ABD2PV52-F1
#
_entry.id   AF-A0ABD2PV52-F1
#
_cell.length_a   1.000
_cell.length_b   1.000
_cell.length_c   1.000
_cell.angle_alpha   90.00
_cell.angle_beta   90.00
_cell.angle_gamma   90.00
#
_symmetry.space_group_name_H-M   'P 1'
#
loop_
_entity.id
_entity.type
_entity.pdbx_description
1 polymer ?
#
loop_
_entity_poly.entity_id
_entity_poly.type
_entity_poly.pdbx_seq_one_letter_code
_entity_poly.pdbx_strand_id
1 'polypeptide(L)'
;MKKLPRKPKLKWDPYPEEESGRGVNKWDFLVCQDLGEGIWKRLPLLNPLHISLCRQYKILLSGDLNRPITHIAEFVGVEANYLRAIVARITHATLIGPEDMYEAEEAGDNEEVPEGVNMVEDWEPPESQDALLEATSWVHIRPFLHTQGRVQWMAKPLREKGDDEEEDEEEKEGEEDEEEVEPEPEEAPEVPAICTNIEEDDPLKIPNTAKETTAAWRIEASSKFVPLNSAVVVVRNNLWPGAFAIAKGKTVISLYVGNGYKSDTYQPVLPGKPLDEYAINLVEALDPLPLEEKAAEEKKKAKQEEAEEEAEEEEDEEEGEKEDEEDED
;
A
#
# COMPACT_ATOMS: atom_id res chain seq x y z
N MET A 1 21.68 -1.28 -34.04
CA MET A 1 20.74 -0.16 -33.73
C MET A 1 20.92 0.18 -32.26
N LYS A 2 21.21 1.45 -31.90
CA LYS A 2 21.35 1.83 -30.48
C LYS A 2 20.00 1.63 -29.78
N LYS A 3 19.97 0.85 -28.69
CA LYS A 3 18.76 0.58 -27.90
C LYS A 3 18.17 1.92 -27.44
N LEU A 4 16.89 2.15 -27.73
CA LEU A 4 16.19 3.34 -27.23
C LEU A 4 16.23 3.33 -25.70
N PRO A 5 16.37 4.51 -25.07
CA PRO A 5 16.39 4.57 -23.63
C PRO A 5 15.07 4.02 -23.06
N ARG A 6 15.17 3.18 -22.01
CA ARG A 6 14.00 2.57 -21.38
C ARG A 6 13.05 3.68 -20.93
N LYS A 7 11.76 3.54 -21.25
CA LYS A 7 10.73 4.49 -20.78
C LYS A 7 10.79 4.54 -19.25
N PRO A 8 10.71 5.73 -18.64
CA PRO A 8 10.62 5.83 -17.18
C PRO A 8 9.40 5.04 -16.74
N LYS A 9 9.63 3.98 -15.95
CA LYS A 9 8.55 3.19 -15.37
C LYS A 9 7.86 4.07 -14.33
N LEU A 10 6.52 4.09 -14.34
CA LEU A 10 5.78 4.74 -13.26
C LEU A 10 6.24 4.14 -11.94
N LYS A 11 6.52 5.00 -10.96
CA LYS A 11 7.22 4.65 -9.73
C LYS A 11 6.45 3.71 -8.79
N TRP A 12 5.22 3.32 -9.13
CA TRP A 12 4.37 2.55 -8.22
C TRP A 12 3.21 1.84 -8.93
N ASP A 13 3.16 0.51 -8.83
CA ASP A 13 1.93 -0.25 -9.03
C ASP A 13 1.10 -0.24 -7.72
N PRO A 14 -0.16 0.20 -7.75
CA PRO A 14 -1.00 0.23 -6.55
C PRO A 14 -1.18 -1.19 -6.00
N TYR A 15 -1.18 -1.33 -4.66
CA TYR A 15 -1.45 -2.62 -4.02
C TYR A 15 -2.83 -3.15 -4.43
N PRO A 16 -2.96 -4.48 -4.63
CA PRO A 16 -4.22 -5.10 -4.99
C PRO A 16 -5.27 -4.91 -3.89
N GLU A 17 -6.55 -4.87 -4.26
CA GLU A 17 -7.63 -4.80 -3.27
C GLU A 17 -7.74 -6.10 -2.48
N GLU A 18 -8.17 -5.98 -1.21
CA GLU A 18 -8.51 -7.14 -0.40
C GLU A 18 -9.89 -7.66 -0.80
N GLU A 19 -10.02 -8.99 -0.88
CA GLU A 19 -11.25 -9.66 -1.28
C GLU A 19 -12.43 -9.32 -0.36
N SER A 20 -13.65 -9.40 -0.90
CA SER A 20 -14.87 -9.24 -0.10
C SER A 20 -14.91 -10.29 1.01
N GLY A 21 -15.07 -9.84 2.26
CA GLY A 21 -15.06 -10.72 3.42
C GLY A 21 -13.70 -10.83 4.12
N ARG A 22 -12.64 -10.23 3.57
CA ARG A 22 -11.29 -10.20 4.18
C ARG A 22 -10.78 -8.79 4.48
N GLY A 23 -9.90 -8.69 5.47
CA GLY A 23 -9.21 -7.47 5.88
C GLY A 23 -10.13 -6.24 6.02
N VAL A 24 -9.81 -5.17 5.29
CA VAL A 24 -10.58 -3.92 5.27
C VAL A 24 -11.99 -4.11 4.69
N ASN A 25 -12.18 -5.09 3.82
CA ASN A 25 -13.43 -5.41 3.13
C ASN A 25 -14.22 -6.55 3.79
N LYS A 26 -13.91 -6.90 5.05
CA LYS A 26 -14.67 -7.90 5.83
C LYS A 26 -16.13 -7.51 6.10
N TRP A 27 -16.42 -6.21 6.21
CA TRP A 27 -17.79 -5.72 6.44
C TRP A 27 -18.31 -4.84 5.32
N ASP A 28 -19.57 -5.07 4.97
CA ASP A 28 -20.34 -4.20 4.09
C ASP A 28 -20.95 -3.05 4.88
N PHE A 29 -20.78 -1.84 4.35
CA PHE A 29 -21.34 -0.62 4.94
C PHE A 29 -22.52 -0.14 4.12
N LEU A 30 -23.65 0.07 4.79
CA LEU A 30 -24.86 0.66 4.24
C LEU A 30 -24.96 2.10 4.73
N VAL A 31 -25.27 3.02 3.81
CA VAL A 31 -25.45 4.44 4.11
C VAL A 31 -26.88 4.86 3.79
N CYS A 32 -27.44 5.72 4.63
CA CYS A 32 -28.73 6.35 4.42
C CYS A 32 -28.66 7.82 4.85
N GLN A 33 -29.40 8.68 4.16
CA GLN A 33 -29.51 10.10 4.49
C GLN A 33 -30.64 10.36 5.49
N ASP A 34 -31.77 9.66 5.34
CA ASP A 34 -32.96 9.82 6.18
C ASP A 34 -33.25 8.51 6.94
N LEU A 35 -33.29 8.57 8.27
CA LEU A 35 -33.59 7.42 9.11
C LEU A 35 -35.05 6.97 8.92
N GLY A 36 -35.28 5.67 8.71
CA GLY A 36 -36.62 5.08 8.55
C GLY A 36 -36.93 4.71 7.10
N GLU A 37 -37.66 5.58 6.40
CA GLU A 37 -38.16 5.33 5.03
C GLU A 37 -37.10 5.56 3.92
N GLY A 38 -35.89 5.98 4.28
CA GLY A 38 -34.82 6.26 3.34
C GLY A 38 -34.30 5.01 2.62
N ILE A 39 -33.82 5.20 1.39
CA ILE A 39 -33.21 4.15 0.59
C ILE A 39 -31.78 3.92 1.08
N TRP A 40 -31.54 2.74 1.64
CA TRP A 40 -30.20 2.28 2.02
C TRP A 40 -29.38 1.96 0.76
N LYS A 41 -28.20 2.56 0.66
CA LYS A 41 -27.25 2.31 -0.42
C LYS A 41 -26.02 1.61 0.15
N ARG A 42 -25.58 0.53 -0.51
CA ARG A 42 -24.33 -0.16 -0.17
C ARG A 42 -23.14 0.66 -0.69
N LEU A 43 -22.16 0.88 0.18
CA LEU A 43 -20.89 1.47 -0.21
C LEU A 43 -20.04 0.44 -0.98
N PRO A 44 -19.23 0.89 -1.94
CA PRO A 44 -18.39 0.01 -2.73
C PRO A 44 -17.26 -0.63 -1.89
N LEU A 45 -16.65 -1.67 -2.45
CA LEU A 45 -15.41 -2.23 -1.91
C LEU A 45 -14.29 -1.19 -1.95
N LEU A 46 -13.40 -1.26 -0.97
CA LEU A 46 -12.39 -0.25 -0.76
C LEU A 46 -11.05 -0.68 -1.37
N ASN A 47 -10.47 0.20 -2.19
CA ASN A 47 -9.13 0.02 -2.75
C ASN A 47 -8.07 0.63 -1.80
N PRO A 48 -6.92 -0.02 -1.57
CA PRO A 48 -5.83 0.52 -0.76
C PRO A 48 -5.37 1.92 -1.18
N LEU A 49 -5.37 2.21 -2.47
CA LEU A 49 -5.03 3.54 -3.00
C LEU A 49 -5.98 4.63 -2.46
N HIS A 50 -7.28 4.35 -2.35
CA HIS A 50 -8.24 5.31 -1.80
C HIS A 50 -7.95 5.62 -0.34
N ILE A 51 -7.47 4.64 0.44
CA ILE A 51 -7.07 4.84 1.84
C ILE A 51 -5.83 5.71 1.93
N SER A 52 -4.81 5.41 1.13
CA SER A 52 -3.56 6.16 1.07
C SER A 52 -3.81 7.62 0.69
N LEU A 53 -4.61 7.87 -0.35
CA LEU A 53 -5.00 9.23 -0.74
C LEU A 53 -5.87 9.90 0.32
N CYS A 54 -6.77 9.18 0.98
CA CYS A 54 -7.59 9.72 2.06
C CYS A 54 -6.75 10.19 3.27
N ARG A 55 -5.58 9.60 3.51
CA ARG A 55 -4.63 10.08 4.54
C ARG A 55 -3.99 11.42 4.18
N GLN A 56 -3.75 11.65 2.89
CA GLN A 56 -3.04 12.83 2.37
C GLN A 56 -3.95 14.04 2.12
N TYR A 57 -5.24 13.83 1.91
CA TYR A 57 -6.17 14.89 1.54
C TYR A 57 -7.35 14.99 2.52
N LYS A 58 -7.66 16.20 2.99
CA LYS A 58 -8.83 16.50 3.82
C LYS A 58 -9.91 17.14 2.94
N ILE A 59 -10.98 16.41 2.63
CA ILE A 59 -12.10 16.85 1.78
C ILE A 59 -13.38 16.86 2.60
N LEU A 60 -14.17 17.94 2.49
CA LEU A 60 -15.51 17.99 3.11
C LEU A 60 -16.48 17.18 2.25
N LEU A 61 -17.23 16.29 2.88
CA LEU A 61 -18.29 15.52 2.23
C LEU A 61 -19.43 16.46 1.81
N SER A 62 -19.97 16.26 0.62
CA SER A 62 -21.12 16.99 0.11
C SER A 62 -22.44 16.33 0.43
N GLY A 63 -22.43 15.02 0.72
CA GLY A 63 -23.64 14.22 0.88
C GLY A 63 -24.13 13.59 -0.43
N ASP A 64 -23.52 13.92 -1.57
CA ASP A 64 -23.77 13.24 -2.84
C ASP A 64 -22.73 12.14 -3.09
N LEU A 65 -23.15 10.89 -2.94
CA LEU A 65 -22.31 9.71 -3.11
C LEU A 65 -21.69 9.58 -4.51
N ASN A 66 -22.35 10.14 -5.54
CA ASN A 66 -21.91 10.01 -6.94
C ASN A 66 -20.98 11.14 -7.38
N ARG A 67 -20.70 12.11 -6.51
CA ARG A 67 -19.85 13.24 -6.84
C ARG A 67 -18.43 12.76 -7.14
N PRO A 68 -17.84 13.10 -8.30
CA PRO A 68 -16.45 12.77 -8.59
C PRO A 68 -15.49 13.63 -7.75
N ILE A 69 -14.41 13.03 -7.28
CA ILE A 69 -13.36 13.75 -6.55
C ILE A 69 -12.32 14.23 -7.55
N THR A 70 -12.44 15.49 -7.98
CA THR A 70 -11.56 16.06 -9.01
C THR A 70 -10.34 16.77 -8.44
N HIS A 71 -10.28 16.97 -7.12
CA HIS A 71 -9.20 17.69 -6.45
C HIS A 71 -7.89 16.89 -6.36
N ILE A 72 -7.98 15.57 -6.53
CA ILE A 72 -6.85 14.64 -6.44
C ILE A 72 -6.74 13.96 -7.79
N ALA A 73 -5.66 14.24 -8.53
CA ALA A 73 -5.46 13.70 -9.88
C ALA A 73 -5.40 12.16 -9.91
N GLU A 74 -4.84 11.56 -8.86
CA GLU A 74 -4.66 10.11 -8.72
C GLU A 74 -5.91 9.39 -8.17
N PHE A 75 -6.93 10.13 -7.69
CA PHE A 75 -8.10 9.51 -7.08
C PHE A 75 -9.08 9.04 -8.16
N VAL A 76 -9.02 7.75 -8.45
CA VAL A 76 -9.97 7.09 -9.36
C VAL A 76 -11.21 6.66 -8.55
N GLY A 77 -12.23 7.52 -8.47
CA GLY A 77 -13.46 7.20 -7.76
C GLY A 77 -14.42 8.36 -7.53
N VAL A 78 -15.50 8.05 -6.82
CA VAL A 78 -16.53 9.02 -6.39
C VAL A 78 -16.47 9.25 -4.87
N GLU A 79 -17.28 10.18 -4.36
CA GLU A 79 -17.38 10.50 -2.94
C GLU A 79 -17.74 9.27 -2.08
N ALA A 80 -18.51 8.30 -2.60
CA ALA A 80 -18.77 7.03 -1.92
C ALA A 80 -17.49 6.26 -1.55
N ASN A 81 -16.49 6.24 -2.43
CA ASN A 81 -15.20 5.56 -2.18
C ASN A 81 -14.42 6.28 -1.08
N TYR A 82 -14.44 7.62 -1.10
CA TYR A 82 -13.77 8.43 -0.08
C TYR A 82 -14.44 8.33 1.28
N LEU A 83 -15.78 8.33 1.32
CA LEU A 83 -16.55 8.07 2.53
C LEU A 83 -16.22 6.68 3.08
N ARG A 84 -16.21 5.64 2.23
CA ARG A 84 -15.82 4.28 2.63
C ARG A 84 -14.40 4.23 3.20
N ALA A 85 -13.46 4.99 2.63
CA ALA A 85 -12.09 5.12 3.13
C ALA A 85 -12.04 5.80 4.52
N ILE A 86 -12.81 6.86 4.73
CA ILE A 86 -12.92 7.51 6.05
C ILE A 86 -13.47 6.54 7.08
N VAL A 87 -14.57 5.85 6.75
CA VAL A 87 -15.20 4.88 7.64
C VAL A 87 -14.21 3.78 8.02
N ALA A 88 -13.50 3.19 7.06
CA ALA A 88 -12.47 2.19 7.33
C ALA A 88 -11.41 2.69 8.31
N ARG A 89 -10.91 3.92 8.11
CA ARG A 89 -9.87 4.50 8.96
C ARG A 89 -10.37 4.75 10.39
N ILE A 90 -11.61 5.18 10.55
CA ILE A 90 -12.21 5.40 11.87
C ILE A 90 -12.44 4.05 12.54
N THR A 91 -13.05 3.08 11.86
CA THR A 91 -13.38 1.78 12.46
C THR A 91 -12.14 1.03 12.94
N HIS A 92 -11.05 1.06 12.18
CA HIS A 92 -9.80 0.39 12.59
C HIS A 92 -9.02 1.17 13.65
N ALA A 93 -9.32 2.46 13.87
CA ALA A 93 -8.59 3.30 14.84
C ALA A 93 -9.37 3.57 16.14
N THR A 94 -10.69 3.39 16.16
CA THR A 94 -11.53 3.85 17.28
C THR A 94 -12.46 2.80 17.86
N LEU A 95 -12.53 1.60 17.28
CA LEU A 95 -13.41 0.56 17.79
C LEU A 95 -12.70 -0.20 18.92
N ILE A 96 -13.11 0.10 20.15
CA ILE A 96 -12.49 -0.43 21.36
C ILE A 96 -13.52 -1.16 22.24
N GLY A 97 -13.01 -2.04 23.09
CA GLY A 97 -13.78 -2.79 24.07
C GLY A 97 -13.03 -2.94 25.39
N PRO A 98 -13.71 -3.31 26.48
CA PRO A 98 -13.05 -3.69 27.71
C PRO A 98 -12.10 -4.86 27.50
N GLU A 99 -11.00 -4.87 28.24
CA GLU A 99 -10.08 -6.00 28.36
C GLU A 99 -10.84 -7.27 28.79
N ASP A 100 -10.38 -8.43 28.32
CA ASP A 100 -10.96 -9.77 28.52
C ASP A 100 -12.38 -9.99 27.96
N MET A 101 -13.06 -8.95 27.45
CA MET A 101 -14.39 -9.10 26.84
C MET A 101 -14.31 -9.75 25.45
N TYR A 102 -13.18 -9.59 24.79
CA TYR A 102 -12.95 -10.01 23.42
C TYR A 102 -11.64 -10.80 23.33
N GLU A 103 -11.71 -11.98 22.72
CA GLU A 103 -10.54 -12.79 22.38
C GLU A 103 -10.32 -12.74 20.86
N ALA A 104 -9.06 -12.62 20.44
CA ALA A 104 -8.70 -12.69 19.03
C ALA A 104 -9.20 -13.99 18.41
N GLU A 105 -9.82 -13.92 17.22
CA GLU A 105 -10.04 -15.13 16.42
C GLU A 105 -8.68 -15.78 16.12
N GLU A 106 -8.64 -17.12 16.07
CA GLU A 106 -7.42 -17.80 15.62
C GLU A 106 -7.07 -17.33 14.20
N ALA A 107 -5.81 -16.95 14.01
CA ALA A 107 -5.25 -16.66 12.70
C ALA A 107 -5.46 -17.87 11.78
N GLY A 108 -5.84 -17.62 10.52
CA GLY A 108 -5.90 -18.67 9.51
C GLY A 108 -4.52 -19.32 9.29
N ASP A 109 -4.51 -20.46 8.61
CA ASP A 109 -3.37 -21.40 8.44
C ASP A 109 -2.16 -20.85 7.65
N ASN A 110 -2.01 -19.52 7.51
CA ASN A 110 -1.06 -18.87 6.61
C ASN A 110 -0.49 -17.54 7.16
N GLU A 111 -0.22 -17.46 8.48
CA GLU A 111 0.35 -16.26 9.13
C GLU A 111 -0.49 -14.98 8.96
N GLU A 112 -1.78 -15.12 8.61
CA GLU A 112 -2.69 -14.00 8.45
C GLU A 112 -3.01 -13.36 9.81
N VAL A 113 -3.00 -12.03 9.88
CA VAL A 113 -3.41 -11.32 11.10
C VAL A 113 -4.88 -11.64 11.40
N PRO A 114 -5.25 -11.97 12.65
CA PRO A 114 -6.64 -12.16 13.04
C PRO A 114 -7.53 -10.99 12.58
N GLU A 115 -8.54 -11.29 11.79
CA GLU A 115 -9.40 -10.25 11.20
C GLU A 115 -10.57 -9.87 12.12
N GLY A 116 -10.75 -10.54 13.25
CA GLY A 116 -11.89 -10.36 14.14
C GLY A 116 -11.64 -10.85 15.55
N VAL A 117 -12.67 -10.70 16.37
CA VAL A 117 -12.66 -11.12 17.77
C VAL A 117 -13.94 -11.88 18.09
N ASN A 118 -13.84 -12.84 18.99
CA ASN A 118 -14.96 -13.53 19.60
C ASN A 118 -15.29 -12.88 20.95
N MET A 119 -16.59 -12.79 21.26
CA MET A 119 -17.02 -12.36 22.59
C MET A 119 -16.87 -13.52 23.56
N VAL A 120 -16.24 -13.27 24.72
CA VAL A 120 -16.07 -14.28 25.77
C VAL A 120 -17.41 -14.46 26.50
N GLU A 121 -17.99 -15.67 26.44
CA GLU A 121 -19.33 -15.95 26.97
C GLU A 121 -19.45 -15.74 28.48
N ASP A 122 -18.39 -16.09 29.22
CA ASP A 122 -18.33 -16.02 30.68
C ASP A 122 -17.75 -14.71 31.21
N TRP A 123 -17.64 -13.68 30.37
CA TRP A 123 -17.11 -12.39 30.80
C TRP A 123 -18.06 -11.70 31.81
N GLU A 124 -17.47 -11.29 32.92
CA GLU A 124 -18.12 -10.47 33.93
C GLU A 124 -17.46 -9.08 33.99
N PRO A 125 -18.26 -8.01 34.01
CA PRO A 125 -17.73 -6.68 34.13
C PRO A 125 -17.03 -6.54 35.49
N PRO A 126 -15.96 -5.73 35.58
CA PRO A 126 -15.26 -5.52 36.83
C PRO A 126 -16.20 -5.03 37.92
N GLU A 127 -16.00 -5.52 39.16
CA GLU A 127 -16.86 -5.20 40.31
C GLU A 127 -16.91 -3.69 40.60
N SER A 128 -15.79 -2.99 40.37
CA SER A 128 -15.74 -1.53 40.39
C SER A 128 -15.65 -0.97 38.98
N GLN A 129 -16.52 -0.01 38.68
CA GLN A 129 -16.41 0.78 37.45
C GLN A 129 -15.18 1.70 37.42
N ASP A 130 -14.49 1.87 38.56
CA ASP A 130 -13.23 2.64 38.62
C ASP A 130 -12.15 2.01 37.73
N ALA A 131 -12.13 0.67 37.60
CA ALA A 131 -11.16 -0.02 36.75
C ALA A 131 -11.31 0.41 35.29
N LEU A 132 -12.56 0.54 34.80
CA LEU A 132 -12.84 0.99 33.43
C LEU A 132 -12.44 2.45 33.17
N LEU A 133 -12.07 3.23 34.20
CA LEU A 133 -11.53 4.58 34.01
C LEU A 133 -10.03 4.59 33.63
N GLU A 134 -9.35 3.46 33.79
CA GLU A 134 -7.96 3.29 33.39
C GLU A 134 -7.86 2.95 31.90
N ALA A 135 -6.81 3.46 31.25
CA ALA A 135 -6.56 3.19 29.84
C ALA A 135 -6.25 1.70 29.59
N THR A 136 -5.58 1.07 30.56
CA THR A 136 -5.25 -0.36 30.57
C THR A 136 -6.46 -1.27 30.41
N SER A 137 -7.65 -0.86 30.86
CA SER A 137 -8.85 -1.70 30.76
C SER A 137 -9.50 -1.70 29.39
N TRP A 138 -8.90 -1.08 28.37
CA TRP A 138 -9.48 -0.98 27.03
C TRP A 138 -8.52 -1.47 25.95
N VAL A 139 -9.06 -2.25 25.02
CA VAL A 139 -8.32 -2.88 23.92
C VAL A 139 -8.97 -2.60 22.57
N HIS A 140 -8.16 -2.57 21.51
CA HIS A 140 -8.65 -2.43 20.13
C HIS A 140 -9.28 -3.72 19.62
N ILE A 141 -10.50 -3.62 19.11
CA ILE A 141 -11.28 -4.76 18.58
C ILE A 141 -10.95 -5.04 17.10
N ARG A 142 -10.38 -4.06 16.39
CA ARG A 142 -10.09 -4.16 14.96
C ARG A 142 -8.58 -4.27 14.73
N PRO A 143 -8.17 -4.99 13.67
CA PRO A 143 -6.76 -5.10 13.35
C PRO A 143 -6.19 -3.75 12.89
N PHE A 144 -4.88 -3.61 12.96
CA PHE A 144 -4.19 -2.38 12.55
C PHE A 144 -4.30 -2.15 11.03
N LEU A 145 -4.51 -0.90 10.62
CA LEU A 145 -4.57 -0.51 9.21
C LEU A 145 -3.24 0.09 8.73
N HIS A 146 -2.47 -0.68 7.96
CA HIS A 146 -1.14 -0.27 7.47
C HIS A 146 -1.17 0.98 6.59
N THR A 147 0.00 1.62 6.46
CA THR A 147 0.24 2.77 5.56
C THR A 147 0.00 2.44 4.09
N GLN A 148 0.15 1.18 3.71
CA GLN A 148 -0.17 0.66 2.38
C GLN A 148 -1.68 0.72 2.05
N GLY A 149 -2.55 0.85 3.07
CA GLY A 149 -4.01 0.80 2.90
C GLY A 149 -4.61 -0.61 2.96
N ARG A 150 -3.92 -1.54 3.63
CA ARG A 150 -4.34 -2.92 3.83
C ARG A 150 -4.27 -3.31 5.31
N VAL A 151 -5.00 -4.34 5.70
CA VAL A 151 -4.86 -4.96 7.03
C VAL A 151 -3.76 -6.02 6.99
N GLN A 152 -3.73 -6.82 5.93
CA GLN A 152 -2.64 -7.77 5.74
C GLN A 152 -1.47 -7.07 5.04
N TRP A 153 -0.30 -7.12 5.66
CA TRP A 153 0.92 -6.59 5.06
C TRP A 153 1.24 -7.35 3.78
N MET A 154 1.58 -6.62 2.72
CA MET A 154 2.11 -7.21 1.50
C MET A 154 3.45 -6.57 1.20
N ALA A 155 4.51 -7.37 1.36
CA ALA A 155 5.81 -7.01 0.81
C ALA A 155 5.65 -6.91 -0.72
N LYS A 156 6.24 -5.87 -1.31
CA LYS A 156 6.31 -5.82 -2.77
C LYS A 156 7.17 -7.00 -3.22
N PRO A 157 6.76 -7.75 -4.25
CA PRO A 157 7.65 -8.75 -4.81
C PRO A 157 8.93 -8.03 -5.24
N LEU A 158 10.07 -8.51 -4.73
CA LEU A 158 11.36 -8.15 -5.27
C LEU A 158 11.28 -8.46 -6.76
N ARG A 159 11.46 -7.42 -7.57
CA ARG A 159 11.46 -7.60 -9.01
C ARG A 159 12.73 -8.39 -9.30
N GLU A 160 12.61 -9.70 -9.53
CA GLU A 160 13.72 -10.50 -10.01
C GLU A 160 14.34 -9.76 -11.20
N LYS A 161 15.66 -9.51 -11.09
CA LYS A 161 16.47 -9.08 -12.23
C LYS A 161 16.25 -10.17 -13.29
N GLY A 162 15.87 -9.74 -14.48
CA GLY A 162 15.06 -10.54 -15.39
C GLY A 162 15.61 -11.93 -15.71
N ASP A 163 14.68 -12.85 -15.90
CA ASP A 163 14.78 -14.02 -16.78
C ASP A 163 14.94 -13.60 -18.27
N ASP A 164 15.68 -12.50 -18.50
CA ASP A 164 16.04 -11.87 -19.78
C ASP A 164 17.57 -11.55 -19.78
N GLU A 165 18.36 -12.32 -19.03
CA GLU A 165 19.85 -12.30 -19.03
C GLU A 165 20.43 -13.58 -19.68
N GLU A 166 19.78 -14.12 -20.70
CA GLU A 166 20.41 -15.08 -21.64
C GLU A 166 20.56 -14.46 -23.04
N GLU A 167 21.26 -13.32 -23.15
CA GLU A 167 21.98 -12.96 -24.39
C GLU A 167 22.90 -11.75 -24.13
N ASP A 168 24.17 -11.94 -24.48
CA ASP A 168 25.30 -10.99 -24.52
C ASP A 168 26.13 -10.81 -23.23
N GLU A 169 26.99 -11.81 -23.00
CA GLU A 169 28.10 -11.83 -22.03
C GLU A 169 29.37 -11.07 -22.49
N GLU A 170 29.32 -10.19 -23.49
CA GLU A 170 30.50 -9.47 -23.98
C GLU A 170 30.27 -7.96 -24.03
N GLU A 171 30.62 -7.28 -22.91
CA GLU A 171 31.26 -5.95 -22.83
C GLU A 171 31.07 -5.37 -21.41
N LYS A 172 31.70 -6.02 -20.42
CA LYS A 172 31.96 -5.42 -19.11
C LYS A 172 33.31 -4.73 -19.12
N GLU A 173 33.39 -3.50 -19.62
CA GLU A 173 34.41 -2.54 -19.16
C GLU A 173 33.87 -1.10 -19.20
N GLY A 174 33.50 -0.59 -18.03
CA GLY A 174 33.45 0.86 -17.79
C GLY A 174 32.10 1.46 -17.46
N GLU A 175 31.47 1.07 -16.35
CA GLU A 175 30.68 2.01 -15.54
C GLU A 175 31.03 1.81 -14.06
N GLU A 176 31.53 2.90 -13.47
CA GLU A 176 31.92 3.03 -12.07
C GLU A 176 30.68 2.99 -11.18
N ASP A 177 30.72 2.17 -10.13
CA ASP A 177 29.97 2.24 -8.86
C ASP A 177 28.66 3.08 -8.88
N GLU A 178 27.59 2.55 -9.46
CA GLU A 178 26.31 2.63 -8.77
C GLU A 178 26.22 1.34 -7.94
N GLU A 179 26.42 1.46 -6.62
CA GLU A 179 25.91 0.46 -5.69
C GLU A 179 24.41 0.31 -6.01
N GLU A 180 24.07 -0.66 -6.86
CA GLU A 180 22.72 -1.21 -6.95
C GLU A 180 22.42 -1.77 -5.57
N VAL A 181 21.89 -0.90 -4.70
CA VAL A 181 21.35 -1.28 -3.41
C VAL A 181 20.34 -2.37 -3.73
N GLU A 182 20.70 -3.62 -3.46
CA GLU A 182 19.75 -4.73 -3.42
C GLU A 182 18.55 -4.20 -2.62
N PRO A 183 17.34 -4.17 -3.19
CA PRO A 183 16.20 -3.78 -2.40
C PRO A 183 16.12 -4.81 -1.28
N GLU A 184 16.47 -4.40 -0.06
CA GLU A 184 16.28 -5.23 1.11
C GLU A 184 14.80 -5.68 1.09
N PRO A 185 14.50 -6.96 1.34
CA PRO A 185 13.11 -7.39 1.45
C PRO A 185 12.43 -6.45 2.46
N GLU A 186 11.38 -5.74 2.03
CA GLU A 186 10.60 -4.88 2.92
C GLU A 186 9.97 -5.78 4.00
N GLU A 187 10.69 -5.95 5.12
CA GLU A 187 10.19 -6.69 6.27
C GLU A 187 8.90 -6.03 6.75
N ALA A 188 7.95 -6.86 7.15
CA ALA A 188 6.70 -6.35 7.71
C ALA A 188 7.03 -5.47 8.92
N PRO A 189 6.56 -4.21 8.96
CA PRO A 189 6.76 -3.38 10.13
C PRO A 189 6.10 -4.07 11.32
N GLU A 190 6.78 -4.07 12.48
CA GLU A 190 6.18 -4.54 13.73
C GLU A 190 4.94 -3.69 14.02
N VAL A 191 3.77 -4.30 13.90
CA VAL A 191 2.49 -3.65 14.17
C VAL A 191 1.83 -4.23 15.42
N PRO A 192 1.06 -3.42 16.15
CA PRO A 192 0.31 -3.91 17.30
C PRO A 192 -0.63 -5.04 16.88
N ALA A 193 -0.63 -6.13 17.63
CA ALA A 193 -1.59 -7.21 17.46
C ALA A 193 -3.03 -6.72 17.74
N ILE A 194 -4.02 -7.52 17.35
CA ILE A 194 -5.40 -7.28 17.78
C ILE A 194 -5.50 -7.40 19.32
N CYS A 195 -6.48 -6.74 19.93
CA CYS A 195 -6.63 -6.66 21.39
C CYS A 195 -5.43 -6.01 22.10
N THR A 196 -4.69 -5.15 21.41
CA THR A 196 -3.65 -4.30 22.03
C THR A 196 -4.26 -3.16 22.82
N ASN A 197 -3.53 -2.74 23.86
CA ASN A 197 -3.99 -1.77 24.83
C ASN A 197 -3.98 -0.35 24.27
N ILE A 198 -5.01 0.44 24.60
CA ILE A 198 -5.06 1.85 24.17
C ILE A 198 -4.02 2.75 24.85
N GLU A 199 -3.38 2.31 25.94
CA GLU A 199 -2.28 3.06 26.57
C GLU A 199 -1.01 3.07 25.69
N GLU A 200 -0.82 2.04 24.87
CA GLU A 200 0.32 1.92 23.95
C GLU A 200 0.13 2.79 22.68
N ASP A 201 -1.03 3.41 22.50
CA ASP A 201 -1.31 4.29 21.36
C ASP A 201 -0.42 5.55 21.37
N ASP A 202 0.08 5.90 20.19
CA ASP A 202 0.90 7.09 19.98
C ASP A 202 0.22 8.36 20.52
N PRO A 203 0.89 9.12 21.41
CA PRO A 203 0.32 10.34 21.93
C PRO A 203 0.27 11.43 20.85
N LEU A 204 -0.75 12.27 20.96
CA LEU A 204 -0.98 13.38 20.04
C LEU A 204 0.00 14.52 20.29
N LYS A 205 0.56 15.04 19.21
CA LYS A 205 1.32 16.30 19.22
C LYS A 205 0.34 17.46 19.13
N ILE A 206 0.28 18.30 20.16
CA ILE A 206 -0.58 19.48 20.11
C ILE A 206 0.02 20.49 19.12
N PRO A 207 -0.74 20.93 18.10
CA PRO A 207 -0.26 21.96 17.19
C PRO A 207 -0.02 23.27 17.94
N ASN A 208 1.16 23.88 17.71
CA ASN A 208 1.65 25.14 18.30
C ASN A 208 2.20 25.08 19.75
N THR A 209 2.32 23.91 20.37
CA THR A 209 3.04 23.72 21.64
C THR A 209 4.01 22.56 21.52
N ALA A 210 5.27 22.85 21.20
CA ALA A 210 6.32 21.86 20.91
C ALA A 210 6.69 20.91 22.08
N LYS A 211 6.05 21.04 23.25
CA LYS A 211 6.40 20.31 24.48
C LYS A 211 5.24 19.58 25.16
N GLU A 212 4.00 19.73 24.69
CA GLU A 212 2.85 19.09 25.33
C GLU A 212 2.28 18.04 24.38
N THR A 213 2.50 16.78 24.74
CA THR A 213 1.80 15.65 24.14
C THR A 213 0.54 15.35 24.97
N THR A 214 -0.57 15.05 24.30
CA THR A 214 -1.79 14.59 24.95
C THR A 214 -2.05 13.14 24.60
N ALA A 215 -2.54 12.35 25.55
CA ALA A 215 -2.96 10.98 25.26
C ALA A 215 -3.97 10.94 24.09
N ALA A 216 -3.88 9.90 23.26
CA ALA A 216 -4.81 9.67 22.15
C ALA A 216 -6.26 9.53 22.63
N TRP A 217 -6.43 9.02 23.85
CA TRP A 217 -7.71 8.74 24.48
C TRP A 217 -7.91 9.55 25.77
N ARG A 218 -9.16 9.90 26.04
CA ARG A 218 -9.59 10.53 27.29
C ARG A 218 -10.76 9.74 27.85
N ILE A 219 -10.61 9.24 29.07
CA ILE A 219 -11.64 8.45 29.75
C ILE A 219 -12.26 9.30 30.87
N GLU A 220 -13.58 9.39 30.89
CA GLU A 220 -14.30 10.14 31.90
C GLU A 220 -15.58 9.41 32.31
N ALA A 221 -15.91 9.46 33.60
CA ALA A 221 -17.23 9.09 34.08
C ALA A 221 -18.26 10.16 33.66
N SER A 222 -19.44 9.72 33.23
CA SER A 222 -20.57 10.58 32.87
C SER A 222 -21.02 11.53 33.99
N SER A 223 -20.89 11.13 35.25
CA SER A 223 -21.20 11.96 36.41
C SER A 223 -20.13 11.81 37.48
N LYS A 224 -19.74 12.93 38.08
CA LYS A 224 -18.84 12.98 39.24
C LYS A 224 -19.58 12.94 40.58
N PHE A 225 -20.92 13.02 40.55
CA PHE A 225 -21.76 13.19 41.74
C PHE A 225 -22.56 11.94 42.11
N VAL A 226 -22.76 11.02 41.17
CA VAL A 226 -23.48 9.76 41.36
C VAL A 226 -22.45 8.67 41.71
N PRO A 227 -22.77 7.70 42.58
CA PRO A 227 -21.91 6.56 42.81
C PRO A 227 -21.53 5.88 41.49
N LEU A 228 -20.26 5.51 41.35
CA LEU A 228 -19.71 4.96 40.11
C LEU A 228 -20.52 3.78 39.59
N ASN A 229 -21.05 2.92 40.45
CA ASN A 229 -21.87 1.77 40.06
C ASN A 229 -23.12 2.12 39.21
N SER A 230 -23.60 3.37 39.27
CA SER A 230 -24.72 3.86 38.46
C SER A 230 -24.29 4.79 37.33
N ALA A 231 -23.04 5.25 37.34
CA ALA A 231 -22.47 6.04 36.27
C ALA A 231 -22.22 5.16 35.04
N VAL A 232 -21.95 5.84 33.93
CA VAL A 232 -21.52 5.26 32.67
C VAL A 232 -20.12 5.80 32.38
N VAL A 233 -19.21 4.92 31.94
CA VAL A 233 -17.86 5.29 31.53
C VAL A 233 -17.89 5.68 30.05
N VAL A 234 -17.32 6.85 29.74
CA VAL A 234 -17.25 7.38 28.38
C VAL A 234 -15.79 7.58 28.02
N VAL A 235 -15.35 6.85 27.02
CA VAL A 235 -14.04 6.98 26.39
C VAL A 235 -14.19 7.84 25.14
N ARG A 236 -13.37 8.89 25.02
CA ARG A 236 -13.35 9.82 23.89
C ARG A 236 -12.01 9.71 23.17
N ASN A 237 -12.06 9.64 21.84
CA ASN A 237 -10.86 9.70 21.03
C ASN A 237 -10.51 11.15 20.66
N ASN A 238 -9.28 11.58 20.94
CA ASN A 238 -8.79 12.92 20.62
C ASN A 238 -8.26 13.01 19.17
N LEU A 239 -7.79 11.89 18.60
CA LEU A 239 -7.30 11.80 17.21
C LEU A 239 -8.45 11.86 16.21
N TRP A 240 -9.59 11.27 16.55
CA TRP A 240 -10.84 11.29 15.79
C TRP A 240 -11.95 11.92 16.62
N PRO A 241 -12.03 13.27 16.65
CA PRO A 241 -13.09 13.97 17.36
C PRO A 241 -14.46 13.49 16.90
N GLY A 242 -15.27 13.03 17.86
CA GLY A 242 -16.58 12.45 17.59
C GLY A 242 -16.64 10.93 17.76
N ALA A 243 -15.51 10.24 17.94
CA ALA A 243 -15.52 8.83 18.31
C ALA A 243 -15.65 8.67 19.83
N PHE A 244 -16.64 7.87 20.23
CA PHE A 244 -16.97 7.56 21.61
C PHE A 244 -17.09 6.06 21.80
N ALA A 245 -16.53 5.54 22.88
CA ALA A 245 -16.89 4.22 23.41
C ALA A 245 -17.52 4.40 24.79
N ILE A 246 -18.62 3.70 25.01
CA ILE A 246 -19.47 3.86 26.17
C ILE A 246 -19.68 2.50 26.78
N ALA A 247 -19.31 2.32 28.05
CA ALA A 247 -19.51 1.07 28.78
C ALA A 247 -20.39 1.27 30.02
N LYS A 248 -21.33 0.34 30.20
CA LYS A 248 -22.13 0.18 31.42
C LYS A 248 -22.41 -1.30 31.68
N GLY A 249 -21.81 -1.87 32.73
CA GLY A 249 -21.94 -3.29 33.04
C GLY A 249 -21.53 -4.15 31.85
N LYS A 250 -22.43 -5.03 31.39
CA LYS A 250 -22.19 -5.93 30.23
C LYS A 250 -22.38 -5.28 28.86
N THR A 251 -22.86 -4.04 28.81
CA THR A 251 -23.16 -3.35 27.55
C THR A 251 -22.07 -2.37 27.19
N VAL A 252 -21.50 -2.54 26.00
CA VAL A 252 -20.48 -1.66 25.42
C VAL A 252 -20.96 -1.22 24.06
N ILE A 253 -20.91 0.09 23.81
CA ILE A 253 -21.33 0.69 22.54
C ILE A 253 -20.22 1.61 22.06
N SER A 254 -19.79 1.41 20.81
CA SER A 254 -18.92 2.34 20.10
C SER A 254 -19.73 3.12 19.07
N LEU A 255 -19.57 4.44 19.05
CA LEU A 255 -20.31 5.35 18.16
C LEU A 255 -19.36 6.43 17.63
N TYR A 256 -19.49 6.76 16.35
CA TYR A 256 -18.85 7.92 15.75
C TYR A 256 -19.90 8.94 15.30
N VAL A 257 -19.76 10.19 15.74
CA VAL A 257 -20.57 11.33 15.28
C VAL A 257 -19.64 12.50 14.98
N GLY A 258 -19.45 12.81 13.70
CA GLY A 258 -18.55 13.88 13.30
C GLY A 258 -18.45 14.06 11.79
N ASN A 259 -17.49 14.89 11.39
CA ASN A 259 -17.21 15.26 10.00
C ASN A 259 -16.19 14.36 9.30
N GLY A 260 -15.65 13.33 9.98
CA GLY A 260 -14.67 12.41 9.40
C GLY A 260 -13.26 12.98 9.31
N TYR A 261 -12.90 13.97 10.15
CA TYR A 261 -11.55 14.53 10.16
C TYR A 261 -10.67 14.04 11.31
N LYS A 262 -9.44 13.68 10.92
CA LYS A 262 -8.34 13.39 11.83
C LYS A 262 -7.76 14.69 12.39
N SER A 263 -7.67 14.79 13.71
CA SER A 263 -7.14 15.92 14.50
C SER A 263 -5.61 16.00 14.46
N ASP A 264 -5.05 15.90 13.26
CA ASP A 264 -3.62 15.95 12.99
C ASP A 264 -3.26 17.19 12.18
N THR A 265 -2.00 17.63 12.27
CA THR A 265 -1.47 18.77 11.54
C THR A 265 -1.52 18.47 10.05
N TYR A 266 -2.33 19.24 9.32
CA TYR A 266 -2.47 19.06 7.89
C TYR A 266 -1.39 19.85 7.14
N GLN A 267 -0.59 19.16 6.33
CA GLN A 267 0.29 19.77 5.36
C GLN A 267 -0.16 19.34 3.96
N PRO A 268 -0.45 20.29 3.05
CA PRO A 268 -0.82 19.97 1.68
C PRO A 268 0.28 19.18 0.97
N VAL A 269 -0.10 18.22 0.13
CA VAL A 269 0.84 17.45 -0.68
C VAL A 269 1.55 18.40 -1.64
N LEU A 270 2.88 18.40 -1.59
CA LEU A 270 3.72 19.14 -2.52
C LEU A 270 3.78 18.39 -3.86
N PRO A 271 3.90 19.11 -4.99
CA PRO A 271 4.08 18.47 -6.28
C PRO A 271 5.30 17.54 -6.23
N GLY A 272 5.20 16.41 -6.94
CA GLY A 272 6.30 15.46 -7.08
C GLY A 272 7.54 16.15 -7.63
N LYS A 273 8.71 15.60 -7.28
CA LYS A 273 9.97 16.06 -7.86
C LYS A 273 9.92 15.89 -9.38
N PRO A 274 10.43 16.85 -10.17
CA PRO A 274 10.65 16.65 -11.60
C PRO A 274 11.44 15.36 -11.83
N LEU A 275 11.11 14.65 -12.91
CA LEU A 275 11.89 13.49 -13.30
C LEU A 275 13.25 13.97 -13.81
N ASP A 276 14.30 13.23 -13.44
CA ASP A 276 15.63 13.48 -13.96
C ASP A 276 15.65 13.20 -15.47
N GLU A 277 16.40 14.02 -16.20
CA GLU A 277 16.67 13.78 -17.60
C GLU A 277 17.58 12.55 -17.74
N TYR A 278 17.62 11.97 -18.94
CA TYR A 278 18.50 10.84 -19.21
C TYR A 278 19.96 11.24 -18.96
N ALA A 279 20.64 10.51 -18.07
CA ALA A 279 22.08 10.61 -17.86
C ALA A 279 22.82 9.95 -19.03
N ILE A 280 22.76 10.55 -20.21
CA ILE A 280 23.45 10.03 -21.39
C ILE A 280 24.38 11.12 -21.90
N ASN A 281 25.68 10.80 -21.98
CA ASN A 281 26.62 11.54 -22.81
C ASN A 281 26.27 11.29 -24.29
N LEU A 282 25.27 12.02 -24.78
CA LEU A 282 24.84 11.96 -26.17
C LEU A 282 25.93 12.59 -27.04
N VAL A 283 26.88 11.77 -27.48
CA VAL A 283 27.82 12.16 -28.53
C VAL A 283 27.13 11.96 -29.86
N GLU A 284 26.91 13.07 -30.57
CA GLU A 284 26.47 13.05 -31.96
C GLU A 284 27.50 12.25 -32.76
N ALA A 285 27.03 11.21 -33.47
CA ALA A 285 27.90 10.48 -34.38
C ALA A 285 28.27 11.42 -35.52
N LEU A 286 29.56 11.69 -35.69
CA LEU A 286 30.04 12.42 -36.85
C LEU A 286 29.78 11.57 -38.09
N ASP A 287 29.27 12.21 -39.15
CA ASP A 287 29.14 11.57 -40.45
C ASP A 287 30.52 11.10 -40.92
N PRO A 288 30.63 9.88 -41.47
CA PRO A 288 31.90 9.36 -41.96
C PRO A 288 32.44 10.25 -43.08
N LEU A 289 33.75 10.43 -43.12
CA LEU A 289 34.38 11.18 -44.22
C LEU A 289 34.28 10.36 -45.53
N PRO A 290 34.22 10.99 -46.72
CA PRO A 290 34.10 10.27 -48.00
C PRO A 290 35.22 9.24 -48.29
N LEU A 291 36.36 9.34 -47.60
CA LEU A 291 37.45 8.37 -47.70
C LEU A 291 37.20 7.12 -46.83
N GLU A 292 36.58 7.31 -45.67
CA GLU A 292 36.22 6.23 -44.75
C GLU A 292 35.05 5.43 -45.30
N GLU A 293 34.10 6.08 -45.97
CA GLU A 293 33.00 5.42 -46.69
C GLU A 293 33.54 4.51 -47.80
N LYS A 294 34.47 5.01 -48.64
CA LYS A 294 35.11 4.19 -49.69
C LYS A 294 35.92 3.04 -49.12
N ALA A 295 36.68 3.26 -48.05
CA ALA A 295 37.44 2.20 -47.39
C ALA A 295 36.51 1.14 -46.77
N ALA A 296 35.33 1.55 -46.26
CA ALA A 296 34.32 0.63 -45.76
C ALA A 296 33.63 -0.13 -46.90
N GLU A 297 33.36 0.51 -48.05
CA GLU A 297 32.85 -0.16 -49.25
C GLU A 297 33.85 -1.17 -49.82
N GLU A 298 35.14 -0.82 -49.89
CA GLU A 298 36.21 -1.73 -50.32
C GLU A 298 36.39 -2.90 -49.36
N LYS A 299 36.33 -2.67 -48.04
CA LYS A 299 36.34 -3.75 -47.04
C LYS A 299 35.11 -4.65 -47.14
N LYS A 300 33.93 -4.08 -47.42
CA LYS A 300 32.71 -4.87 -47.65
C LYS A 300 32.82 -5.70 -48.92
N LYS A 301 33.37 -5.14 -50.00
CA LYS A 301 33.64 -5.87 -51.25
C LYS A 301 34.66 -6.97 -51.04
N ALA A 302 35.79 -6.69 -50.39
CA ALA A 302 36.79 -7.71 -50.09
C ALA A 302 36.22 -8.83 -49.22
N LYS A 303 35.42 -8.50 -48.21
CA LYS A 303 34.74 -9.51 -47.37
C LYS A 303 33.67 -10.30 -48.14
N GLN A 304 33.03 -9.69 -49.15
CA GLN A 304 32.07 -10.37 -50.01
C GLN A 304 32.78 -11.27 -51.02
N GLU A 305 33.90 -10.83 -51.60
CA GLU A 305 34.76 -11.62 -52.47
C GLU A 305 35.39 -12.79 -51.71
N GLU A 306 35.85 -12.59 -50.47
CA GLU A 306 36.37 -13.65 -49.60
C GLU A 306 35.27 -14.66 -49.21
N ALA A 307 34.04 -14.21 -48.96
CA ALA A 307 32.91 -15.11 -48.70
C ALA A 307 32.39 -15.82 -49.96
N GLU A 308 32.57 -15.22 -51.14
CA GLU A 308 32.29 -15.86 -52.43
C GLU A 308 33.39 -16.89 -52.77
N GLU A 309 34.67 -16.60 -52.50
CA GLU A 309 35.77 -17.57 -52.61
C GLU A 309 35.64 -18.72 -51.60
N GLU A 310 35.28 -18.45 -50.34
CA GLU A 310 35.06 -19.49 -49.31
C GLU A 310 33.83 -20.36 -49.66
N ALA A 311 32.80 -19.79 -50.29
CA ALA A 311 31.65 -20.55 -50.80
C ALA A 311 31.99 -21.36 -52.08
N GLU A 312 32.86 -20.85 -52.96
CA GLU A 312 33.36 -21.61 -54.11
C GLU A 312 34.31 -22.75 -53.68
N GLU A 313 35.14 -22.55 -52.64
CA GLU A 313 35.97 -23.62 -52.07
C GLU A 313 35.13 -24.71 -51.35
N GLU A 314 34.03 -24.35 -50.67
CA GLU A 314 33.09 -25.35 -50.13
C GLU A 314 32.29 -26.10 -51.22
N GLU A 315 31.98 -25.46 -52.37
CA GLU A 315 31.34 -26.15 -53.51
C GLU A 315 32.33 -27.10 -54.24
N ASP A 316 33.61 -26.74 -54.36
CA ASP A 316 34.65 -27.60 -54.95
C ASP A 316 35.02 -28.80 -54.02
N GLU A 317 34.91 -28.67 -52.69
CA GLU A 317 35.06 -29.81 -51.77
C GLU A 317 33.86 -30.79 -51.83
N GLU A 318 32.63 -30.32 -52.12
CA GLU A 318 31.46 -31.19 -52.33
C GLU A 318 31.44 -31.91 -53.69
N GLU A 319 32.10 -31.37 -54.73
CA GLU A 319 32.28 -32.05 -56.02
C GLU A 319 33.44 -33.07 -56.01
N GLY A 320 34.42 -32.92 -55.10
CA GLY A 320 35.54 -33.85 -54.92
C GLY A 320 35.21 -35.19 -54.24
N GLU A 321 34.12 -35.28 -53.46
CA GLU A 321 33.69 -36.54 -52.83
C GLU A 321 32.74 -37.40 -53.70
N LYS A 322 32.37 -36.95 -54.91
CA LYS A 322 31.45 -37.69 -55.81
C LYS A 322 32.09 -38.38 -57.02
N GLU A 323 33.42 -38.42 -57.13
CA GLU A 323 34.10 -39.15 -58.22
C GLU A 323 34.84 -40.45 -57.79
N ASP A 324 34.84 -40.83 -56.50
CA ASP A 324 35.53 -42.06 -56.01
C ASP A 324 34.58 -43.18 -55.51
N GLU A 325 33.32 -43.24 -55.97
CA GLU A 325 32.41 -44.37 -55.71
C GLU A 325 31.71 -44.94 -56.97
N GLU A 326 32.35 -45.00 -58.13
CA GLU A 326 31.90 -45.89 -59.22
C GLU A 326 33.09 -46.46 -60.02
N ASP A 327 33.83 -47.42 -59.46
CA ASP A 327 34.49 -48.51 -60.22
C ASP A 327 35.21 -49.49 -59.26
N GLU A 328 34.53 -50.56 -58.82
CA GLU A 328 35.12 -51.90 -58.62
C GLU A 328 34.00 -52.94 -58.40
N ASP A 329 33.66 -53.63 -59.50
CA ASP A 329 33.02 -54.96 -59.57
C ASP A 329 34.10 -56.07 -59.56
#